data_AF-A0A843L3M2-F1
#
_entry.id   AF-A0A843L3M2-F1
#
_cell.length_a   1.000
_cell.length_b   1.000
_cell.length_c   1.000
_cell.angle_alpha   90.00
_cell.angle_beta   90.00
_cell.angle_gamma   90.00
#
_symmetry.space_group_name_H-M   'P 1'
#
loop_
_entity.id
_entity.type
_entity.pdbx_description
1 polymer ?
#
loop_
_entity_poly.entity_id
_entity_poly.type
_entity_poly.pdbx_seq_one_letter_code
_entity_poly.pdbx_strand_id
1 'polypeptide(L)' 'MNNEIEVGDVVILKSESSPNDIPTKFDVHKIYSDYTVEITHYNHNTNTLGSFTVPLHCLKKINI' A
#
# COMPACT_ATOMS: atom_id res chain seq x y z
N MET A 1 -5.34 16.59 9.09
CA MET A 1 -5.34 15.18 9.58
C MET A 1 -4.02 14.58 9.12
N ASN A 2 -3.09 14.38 10.04
CA ASN A 2 -1.78 13.79 9.74
C ASN A 2 -2.01 12.30 9.46
N ASN A 3 -1.93 11.88 8.20
CA ASN A 3 -1.86 10.45 7.91
C ASN A 3 -0.44 9.99 8.29
N GLU A 4 -0.31 9.27 9.39
CA GLU A 4 0.93 8.71 9.96
C GLU A 4 1.52 7.56 9.11
N ILE A 5 1.45 7.68 7.78
CA ILE A 5 2.04 6.72 6.85
C ILE A 5 3.36 7.28 6.37
N GLU A 6 4.43 6.55 6.62
CA GLU A 6 5.80 6.88 6.28
C GLU A 6 6.40 5.83 5.33
N VAL A 7 7.52 6.18 4.71
CA VAL A 7 8.28 5.21 3.89
C VAL A 7 8.78 4.08 4.77
N GLY A 8 8.58 2.83 4.31
CA GLY A 8 8.89 1.62 5.07
C GLY A 8 7.73 1.09 5.92
N ASP A 9 6.62 1.83 6.04
CA ASP A 9 5.41 1.28 6.65
C ASP A 9 4.80 0.18 5.78
N VAL A 10 4.15 -0.78 6.45
CA VAL A 10 3.28 -1.74 5.78
C VAL A 10 1.83 -1.25 5.85
N VAL A 11 1.17 -1.26 4.70
CA VAL A 11 -0.19 -0.76 4.51
C VAL A 11 -1.08 -1.78 3.80
N ILE A 12 -2.39 -1.59 3.96
CA ILE A 12 -3.42 -2.27 3.18
C ILE A 12 -4.29 -1.24 2.45
N LEU A 13 -4.83 -1.61 1.31
CA LEU A 13 -5.83 -0.79 0.61
C LEU A 13 -7.17 -0.84 1.35
N LYS A 14 -7.82 0.32 1.50
CA LYS A 14 -9.07 0.54 2.26
C LYS A 14 -10.35 0.15 1.52
N SER A 15 -10.31 -0.31 0.26
CA SER A 15 -11.53 -0.53 -0.53
C SER A 15 -11.60 -1.88 -1.24
N GLU A 16 -12.85 -2.35 -1.37
CA GLU A 16 -13.45 -3.65 -1.72
C GLU A 16 -13.09 -4.25 -3.08
N SER A 17 -12.01 -3.80 -3.71
CA SER A 17 -11.65 -4.14 -5.10
C SER A 17 -10.43 -5.04 -5.21
N SER A 18 -10.04 -5.72 -4.12
CA SER A 18 -9.10 -6.84 -4.25
C SER A 18 -9.91 -8.03 -4.78
N PRO A 19 -9.66 -8.52 -6.01
CA PRO A 19 -10.44 -9.63 -6.57
C PRO A 19 -10.26 -10.96 -5.82
N ASN A 20 -9.54 -10.97 -4.69
CA ASN A 20 -9.41 -12.11 -3.80
C ASN A 20 -9.42 -11.59 -2.35
N ASP A 21 -10.30 -12.11 -1.51
CA ASP A 21 -10.58 -11.77 -0.08
C ASP A 21 -9.39 -11.91 0.91
N ILE A 22 -8.16 -11.64 0.48
CA ILE A 22 -6.97 -11.60 1.33
C ILE A 22 -6.47 -10.17 1.35
N PRO A 23 -6.39 -9.50 2.52
CA PRO A 23 -5.78 -8.18 2.61
C PRO A 23 -4.33 -8.27 2.14
N THR A 24 -4.09 -7.85 0.91
CA THR A 24 -2.75 -7.81 0.34
C THR A 24 -1.98 -6.73 1.06
N LYS A 25 -0.84 -7.10 1.65
CA LYS A 25 0.06 -6.17 2.33
C LYS A 25 0.97 -5.52 1.28
N PHE A 26 1.14 -4.22 1.40
CA PHE A 26 2.02 -3.46 0.55
C PHE A 26 3.03 -2.69 1.40
N ASP A 27 4.26 -2.60 0.91
CA ASP A 27 5.28 -1.76 1.50
C ASP A 27 5.21 -0.36 0.89
N VAL A 28 5.30 0.67 1.72
CA VAL A 28 5.38 2.05 1.24
C VAL A 28 6.80 2.30 0.73
N HIS A 29 6.94 2.46 -0.58
CA HIS A 29 8.22 2.70 -1.22
C HIS A 29 8.57 4.19 -1.25
N LYS A 30 7.60 5.05 -1.59
CA LYS A 30 7.83 6.49 -1.76
C LYS A 30 6.58 7.31 -1.57
N ILE A 31 6.68 8.42 -0.84
CA ILE A 31 5.60 9.42 -0.71
C ILE A 31 5.92 10.59 -1.64
N TYR A 32 5.03 10.87 -2.60
CA TYR A 32 5.21 11.97 -3.55
C TYR A 32 4.65 13.28 -3.03
N SER A 33 3.56 13.21 -2.27
CA SER A 33 2.90 14.35 -1.63
C SER A 33 2.05 13.86 -0.46
N ASP A 34 1.46 14.79 0.30
CA ASP A 34 0.51 14.48 1.37
C ASP A 34 -0.72 13.67 0.89
N TYR A 35 -0.91 13.55 -0.43
CA TYR A 35 -2.04 12.89 -1.05
C TYR A 35 -1.70 11.62 -1.82
N THR A 36 -0.46 11.43 -2.26
CA THR A 36 -0.08 10.36 -3.19
C THR A 36 1.18 9.61 -2.77
N VAL A 37 1.13 8.29 -2.91
CA VAL A 37 2.18 7.37 -2.45
C VAL A 37 2.32 6.20 -3.41
N GLU A 38 3.56 5.79 -3.64
CA GLU A 38 3.92 4.56 -4.32
C GLU A 38 4.04 3.43 -3.30
N ILE A 39 3.31 2.36 -3.56
CA ILE A 39 3.39 1.15 -2.76
C ILE A 39 3.83 -0.02 -3.64
N THR A 40 4.55 -0.95 -3.04
CA THR A 40 5.08 -2.12 -3.72
C THR A 40 4.51 -3.39 -3.10
N HIS A 41 4.27 -4.39 -3.94
CA HIS A 41 3.94 -5.74 -3.50
C HIS A 41 4.69 -6.76 -4.33
N TYR A 42 5.25 -7.72 -3.61
CA TYR A 42 5.89 -8.87 -4.20
C TYR A 42 4.90 -10.04 -4.24
N ASN A 43 4.48 -10.39 -5.46
CA ASN A 43 3.62 -11.55 -5.67
C ASN A 43 4.48 -12.81 -5.73
N HIS A 44 4.46 -13.60 -4.65
CA HIS A 44 5.20 -14.87 -4.58
C HIS A 44 4.73 -15.91 -5.61
N ASN A 45 3.46 -15.88 -6.02
CA ASN A 45 2.91 -16.86 -6.97
C ASN A 45 3.44 -16.64 -8.38
N THR A 46 3.70 -15.38 -8.75
CA THR A 46 4.25 -15.02 -10.07
C THR A 46 5.72 -14.62 -10.02
N ASN A 47 6.35 -14.65 -8.84
CA ASN A 47 7.70 -14.15 -8.59
C ASN A 47 7.92 -12.75 -9.22
N THR A 48 6.97 -11.85 -9.01
CA THR A 48 6.95 -10.52 -9.65
C THR A 48 6.84 -9.42 -8.60
N LEU A 49 7.67 -8.39 -8.74
CA LEU A 49 7.52 -7.14 -8.01
C LEU A 49 6.66 -6.17 -8.82
N GLY A 50 5.55 -5.72 -8.25
CA GLY A 50 4.73 -4.66 -8.81
C GLY A 50 4.78 -3.41 -7.93
N SER A 51 4.77 -2.23 -8.56
CA SER A 51 4.53 -0.96 -7.88
C SER A 51 3.30 -0.29 -8.46
N PHE A 52 2.60 0.47 -7.62
CA PHE A 52 1.49 1.29 -8.08
C PHE A 52 1.32 2.52 -7.18
N THR A 53 0.86 3.60 -7.80
CA THR A 53 0.63 4.88 -7.13
C THR A 53 -0.82 4.99 -6.71
N VAL A 54 -1.08 5.25 -5.44
CA VAL A 54 -2.44 5.38 -4.88
C VAL A 54 -2.57 6.62 -4.01
N PRO A 55 -3.81 7.10 -3.80
CA PRO A 55 -4.05 8.16 -2.82
C PRO A 55 -3.83 7.67 -1.38
N LEU A 56 -3.21 8.48 -0.51
CA LEU A 56 -2.99 8.15 0.90
C LEU A 56 -4.31 7.83 1.64
N HIS A 57 -5.40 8.51 1.29
CA HIS A 57 -6.69 8.28 1.94
C HIS A 57 -7.25 6.87 1.67
N CYS A 58 -6.77 6.19 0.63
CA CYS A 58 -7.08 4.80 0.29
C CYS A 58 -6.23 3.79 1.07
N LEU A 59 -5.31 4.20 1.94
CA LEU A 59 -4.43 3.30 2.67
C LEU A 59 -4.70 3.28 4.16
N LYS A 60 -4.58 2.10 4.76
CA LYS A 60 -4.59 1.90 6.22
C LYS A 60 -3.25 1.29 6.63
N LYS A 61 -2.53 1.97 7.52
CA LYS A 61 -1.33 1.44 8.17
C LYS A 61 -1.70 0.22 9.02
N ILE A 62 -0.87 -0.81 8.96
CA ILE A 62 -0.95 -1.96 9.85
C ILE A 62 0.31 -1.97 10.73
N ASN A 63 0.14 -2.03 12.05
CA ASN A 63 1.24 -2.35 12.95
C ASN A 63 1.41 -3.86 12.96
N ILE A 64 2.60 -4.34 12.63
CA ILE A 64 2.99 -5.75 12.69
C ILE A 64 3.91 -5.95 13.89
#